data_AF-A0A9W7CWS2-F1
#
_entry.id   AF-A0A9W7CWS2-F1
#
_cell.length_a   1.000
_cell.length_b   1.000
_cell.length_c   1.000
_cell.angle_alpha   90.00
_cell.angle_beta   90.00
_cell.angle_gamma   90.00
#
_symmetry.space_group_name_H-M   'P 1'
#
loop_
_entity.id
_entity.type
_entity.pdbx_description
1 polymer ?
#
loop_
_entity_poly.entity_id
_entity_poly.type
_entity_poly.pdbx_seq_one_letter_code
_entity_poly.pdbx_strand_id
1 'polypeptide(L)'
;MASTTAYGSLSVEGKPQPRTTSCLGALKVAPPLALLIVLIMVLAMAMGSIVVSIVVPIIVIIYLLLFAAFCCIAWPFATSFVKVPYIALKFHFKLVSLLVEAAGRGFKPTFPEWTLAYELIISMMRYSFLDYGHIVADANAHRLRGPFQLHGKTILKSCCRKHNTVPEKLIANGMEHMWMRDPEKKQHRVVVIHYHGGGYCISDPLWSWPTRSTPC
;
A
#
# COMPACT_ATOMS: atom_id res chain seq x y z
N MET A 1 44.97 8.82 -10.71
CA MET A 1 44.77 8.40 -9.30
C MET A 1 43.32 8.03 -9.13
N ALA A 2 43.04 6.73 -9.12
CA ALA A 2 41.68 6.20 -9.01
C ALA A 2 41.24 6.23 -7.54
N SER A 3 40.13 6.91 -7.27
CA SER A 3 39.51 6.97 -5.95
C SER A 3 38.62 5.74 -5.78
N THR A 4 39.07 4.79 -4.98
CA THR A 4 38.32 3.60 -4.59
C THR A 4 37.25 3.99 -3.57
N THR A 5 36.00 4.11 -4.01
CA THR A 5 34.83 4.10 -3.12
C THR A 5 34.53 2.65 -2.75
N ALA A 6 34.89 2.27 -1.53
CA ALA A 6 34.52 1.00 -0.93
C ALA A 6 33.02 1.01 -0.59
N TYR A 7 32.17 0.68 -1.57
CA TYR A 7 30.82 0.21 -1.32
C TYR A 7 30.93 -1.30 -1.06
N GLY A 8 30.57 -1.74 0.14
CA GLY A 8 30.71 -3.12 0.58
C GLY A 8 30.10 -4.11 -0.41
N SER A 9 30.97 -4.89 -1.06
CA SER A 9 30.59 -6.04 -1.85
C SER A 9 30.02 -7.10 -0.90
N LEU A 10 28.69 -7.24 -0.87
CA LEU A 10 28.08 -8.45 -0.34
C LEU A 10 28.53 -9.60 -1.25
N SER A 11 29.40 -10.45 -0.72
CA SER A 11 29.79 -11.72 -1.32
C SER A 11 28.54 -12.54 -1.64
N VAL A 12 28.29 -12.74 -2.93
CA VAL A 12 27.28 -13.69 -3.42
C VAL A 12 27.91 -15.07 -3.37
N GLU A 13 27.85 -15.71 -2.20
CA GLU A 13 28.27 -17.10 -2.05
C GLU A 13 27.21 -17.84 -1.22
N GLY A 14 26.44 -18.68 -1.90
CA GLY A 14 25.41 -19.51 -1.27
C GLY A 14 24.27 -19.84 -2.24
N LYS A 15 24.48 -20.81 -3.14
CA LYS A 15 23.37 -21.47 -3.85
C LYS A 15 22.39 -22.02 -2.80
N PRO A 16 21.09 -21.67 -2.84
CA PRO A 16 20.10 -22.37 -2.02
C PRO A 16 19.99 -23.80 -2.53
N GLN A 17 20.39 -24.78 -1.72
CA GLN A 17 20.01 -26.17 -1.95
C GLN A 17 18.48 -26.29 -1.88
N PRO A 18 17.87 -27.12 -2.74
CA PRO A 18 16.43 -27.34 -2.71
C PRO A 18 16.07 -28.03 -1.40
N ARG A 19 15.38 -27.28 -0.51
CA ARG A 19 14.66 -27.90 0.60
C ARG A 19 13.62 -28.81 -0.02
N THR A 20 13.82 -30.11 0.19
CA THR A 20 12.86 -31.17 -0.10
C THR A 20 11.52 -30.79 0.52
N THR A 21 10.63 -30.25 -0.30
CA THR A 21 9.22 -30.06 0.01
C THR A 21 8.63 -31.45 0.17
N SER A 22 8.44 -31.85 1.43
CA SER A 22 7.59 -32.96 1.79
C SER A 22 6.24 -32.82 1.07
N CYS A 23 5.85 -33.90 0.39
CA CYS A 23 4.56 -34.09 -0.24
C CYS A 23 3.44 -34.02 0.81
N LEU A 24 2.99 -32.81 1.12
CA LEU A 24 1.68 -32.52 1.70
C LEU A 24 1.00 -31.40 0.90
N GLY A 25 1.24 -31.39 -0.40
CA GLY A 25 0.41 -30.71 -1.39
C GLY A 25 -0.78 -31.60 -1.71
N ALA A 26 -1.85 -31.46 -0.92
CA ALA A 26 -3.25 -31.73 -1.28
C ALA A 26 -4.09 -31.89 -0.01
N LEU A 27 -4.17 -30.87 0.85
CA LEU A 27 -5.24 -30.84 1.85
C LEU A 27 -5.67 -29.41 2.20
N LYS A 28 -6.88 -29.07 1.71
CA LYS A 28 -7.85 -28.11 2.24
C LYS A 28 -7.65 -26.62 1.95
N VAL A 29 -7.78 -26.25 0.68
CA VAL A 29 -8.50 -25.01 0.29
C VAL A 29 -9.99 -25.34 0.20
N ALA A 30 -10.57 -25.77 1.32
CA ALA A 30 -12.00 -26.00 1.47
C ALA A 30 -12.55 -25.79 2.91
N PRO A 31 -11.95 -24.96 3.81
CA PRO A 31 -12.65 -24.61 5.05
C PRO A 31 -13.31 -23.21 5.11
N PRO A 32 -13.08 -22.19 4.27
CA PRO A 32 -13.72 -20.89 4.51
C PRO A 32 -15.20 -20.90 4.11
N LEU A 33 -15.56 -21.58 3.02
CA LEU A 33 -16.95 -21.62 2.54
C LEU A 33 -17.83 -22.46 3.46
N ALA A 34 -17.34 -23.62 3.93
CA ALA A 34 -18.07 -24.49 4.85
C ALA A 34 -18.24 -23.83 6.23
N LEU A 35 -17.22 -23.17 6.77
CA LEU A 35 -17.34 -22.40 8.02
C LEU A 35 -18.29 -21.21 7.86
N LEU A 36 -18.26 -20.51 6.72
CA LEU A 36 -19.18 -19.43 6.43
C LEU A 36 -20.63 -19.93 6.35
N ILE A 37 -20.86 -21.06 5.67
CA ILE A 37 -22.19 -21.69 5.58
C ILE A 37 -22.67 -22.14 6.97
N VAL A 38 -21.82 -22.77 7.78
CA VAL A 38 -22.17 -23.20 9.15
C VAL A 38 -22.43 -21.99 10.04
N LEU A 39 -21.65 -20.92 9.94
CA LEU A 39 -21.88 -19.67 10.67
C LEU A 39 -23.21 -19.01 10.25
N ILE A 40 -23.52 -18.98 8.95
CA ILE A 40 -24.80 -18.48 8.43
C ILE A 40 -25.96 -19.33 8.97
N MET A 41 -25.81 -20.66 8.98
CA MET A 41 -26.82 -21.59 9.51
C MET A 41 -27.03 -21.41 11.02
N VAL A 42 -25.96 -21.24 11.80
CA VAL A 42 -26.03 -20.99 13.25
C VAL A 42 -26.67 -19.62 13.55
N LEU A 43 -26.32 -18.58 12.78
CA LEU A 43 -26.97 -17.26 12.88
C LEU A 43 -28.45 -17.33 12.47
N ALA A 44 -28.82 -18.21 11.54
CA ALA A 44 -30.21 -18.42 11.10
C ALA A 44 -31.05 -19.06 12.20
N MET A 45 -30.46 -20.02 12.91
CA MET A 45 -31.08 -20.64 14.06
C MET A 45 -31.15 -19.71 15.28
N ALA A 46 -30.19 -18.78 15.44
CA ALA A 46 -30.12 -17.89 16.61
C ALA A 46 -30.95 -16.59 16.48
N MET A 47 -31.09 -16.02 15.28
CA MET A 47 -31.71 -14.69 15.09
C MET A 47 -33.03 -14.71 14.29
N GLY A 48 -33.51 -15.88 13.91
CA GLY A 48 -34.73 -16.06 13.11
C GLY A 48 -34.51 -15.83 11.61
N SER A 49 -35.29 -16.54 10.80
CA SER A 49 -35.14 -16.62 9.33
C SER A 49 -35.14 -15.24 8.63
N ILE A 50 -35.90 -14.28 9.14
CA ILE A 50 -36.00 -12.92 8.58
C ILE A 50 -34.67 -12.15 8.73
N VAL A 51 -34.01 -12.25 9.90
CA VAL A 51 -32.75 -11.55 10.14
C VAL A 51 -31.65 -12.12 9.25
N VAL A 52 -31.59 -13.44 9.06
CA VAL A 52 -30.61 -14.04 8.15
C VAL A 52 -30.88 -13.74 6.69
N SER A 53 -32.15 -13.70 6.28
CA SER A 53 -32.53 -13.32 4.92
C SER A 53 -32.13 -11.88 4.56
N ILE A 54 -31.91 -11.01 5.56
CA ILE A 54 -31.43 -9.64 5.36
C ILE A 54 -29.91 -9.54 5.56
N VAL A 55 -29.35 -10.17 6.59
CA VAL A 55 -27.93 -10.06 6.93
C VAL A 55 -27.03 -10.73 5.88
N VAL A 56 -27.41 -11.90 5.38
CA VAL A 56 -26.62 -12.62 4.37
C VAL A 56 -26.43 -11.82 3.08
N PRO A 57 -27.49 -11.29 2.42
CA PRO A 57 -27.30 -10.50 1.21
C PRO A 57 -26.50 -9.22 1.49
N ILE A 58 -26.64 -8.59 2.66
CA ILE A 58 -25.80 -7.44 3.03
C ILE A 58 -24.33 -7.83 3.05
N ILE A 59 -23.97 -8.93 3.71
CA ILE A 59 -22.59 -9.44 3.75
C ILE A 59 -22.07 -9.73 2.34
N VAL A 60 -22.88 -10.39 1.51
CA VAL A 60 -22.51 -10.69 0.12
C VAL A 60 -22.29 -9.41 -0.68
N ILE A 61 -23.17 -8.41 -0.56
CA ILE A 61 -23.02 -7.11 -1.23
C ILE A 61 -21.73 -6.42 -0.77
N ILE A 62 -21.47 -6.37 0.54
CA ILE A 62 -20.24 -5.78 1.08
C ILE A 62 -19.01 -6.49 0.51
N TYR A 63 -19.02 -7.82 0.48
CA TYR A 63 -17.94 -8.61 -0.09
C TYR A 63 -17.73 -8.31 -1.58
N LEU A 64 -18.80 -8.24 -2.37
CA LEU A 64 -18.73 -7.92 -3.80
C LEU A 64 -18.17 -6.52 -4.04
N LEU A 65 -18.58 -5.53 -3.23
CA LEU A 65 -18.05 -4.16 -3.28
C LEU A 65 -16.55 -4.12 -2.93
N LEU A 66 -16.15 -4.83 -1.88
CA LEU A 66 -14.73 -4.95 -1.50
C LEU A 66 -13.92 -5.63 -2.61
N PHE A 67 -14.42 -6.72 -3.17
CA PHE A 67 -13.76 -7.42 -4.27
C PHE A 67 -13.63 -6.53 -5.51
N ALA A 68 -14.68 -5.79 -5.86
CA ALA A 68 -14.62 -4.81 -6.95
C ALA A 68 -13.57 -3.72 -6.69
N ALA A 69 -13.46 -3.22 -5.45
CA ALA A 69 -12.41 -2.28 -5.08
C ALA A 69 -11.00 -2.87 -5.26
N PHE A 70 -10.79 -4.13 -4.85
CA PHE A 70 -9.52 -4.82 -5.08
C PHE A 70 -9.22 -5.03 -6.57
N CYS A 71 -10.22 -5.28 -7.41
CA CYS A 71 -10.05 -5.33 -8.86
C CYS A 71 -9.60 -3.97 -9.43
N CYS A 72 -10.18 -2.87 -8.96
CA CYS A 72 -9.73 -1.52 -9.33
C CYS A 72 -8.28 -1.26 -8.90
N ILE A 73 -7.91 -1.67 -7.68
CA ILE A 73 -6.53 -1.55 -7.17
C ILE A 73 -5.56 -2.44 -7.94
N ALA A 74 -5.99 -3.63 -8.38
CA ALA A 74 -5.15 -4.58 -9.12
C ALA A 74 -4.90 -4.15 -10.57
N TRP A 75 -5.75 -3.29 -11.15
CA TRP A 75 -5.69 -2.88 -12.55
C TRP A 75 -4.33 -2.33 -13.02
N PRO A 76 -3.61 -1.48 -12.25
CA PRO A 76 -2.28 -0.99 -12.64
C PRO A 76 -1.21 -2.09 -12.63
N PHE A 77 -1.44 -3.18 -11.90
CA PHE A 77 -0.50 -4.28 -11.74
C PHE A 77 -0.73 -5.43 -12.75
N ALA A 78 -1.76 -5.32 -13.58
CA ALA A 78 -2.14 -6.35 -14.54
C ALA A 78 -1.69 -6.01 -15.97
N THR A 79 -1.17 -7.01 -16.69
CA THR A 79 -0.89 -6.90 -18.14
C THR A 79 -2.14 -7.07 -19.00
N SER A 80 -3.21 -7.66 -18.45
CA SER A 80 -4.48 -7.89 -19.15
C SER A 80 -5.65 -7.96 -18.16
N PHE A 81 -6.87 -7.69 -18.63
CA PHE A 81 -8.09 -7.74 -17.81
C PHE A 81 -8.33 -9.11 -17.15
N VAL A 82 -7.93 -10.20 -17.80
CA VAL A 82 -8.10 -11.57 -17.28
C VAL A 82 -7.28 -11.81 -16.00
N LYS A 83 -6.12 -11.15 -15.85
CA LYS A 83 -5.26 -11.30 -14.67
C LYS A 83 -5.72 -10.47 -13.47
N VAL A 84 -6.58 -9.47 -13.68
CA VAL A 84 -7.07 -8.57 -12.63
C VAL A 84 -7.71 -9.33 -11.45
N PRO A 85 -8.71 -10.22 -11.65
CA PRO A 85 -9.32 -10.93 -10.53
C PRO A 85 -8.32 -11.81 -9.78
N TYR A 86 -7.34 -12.40 -10.46
CA TYR A 86 -6.30 -13.20 -9.82
C TYR A 86 -5.40 -12.37 -8.90
N ILE A 87 -4.95 -11.20 -9.39
CA ILE A 87 -4.14 -10.28 -8.59
C ILE A 87 -4.96 -9.70 -7.42
N ALA A 88 -6.24 -9.38 -7.65
CA ALA A 88 -7.16 -8.92 -6.63
C ALA A 88 -7.29 -9.94 -5.49
N LEU A 89 -7.44 -11.24 -5.80
CA LEU A 89 -7.45 -12.30 -4.79
C LEU A 89 -6.14 -12.38 -4.02
N LYS A 90 -4.97 -12.28 -4.69
CA LYS A 90 -3.66 -12.24 -4.01
C LYS A 90 -3.57 -11.06 -3.02
N PHE A 91 -4.01 -9.88 -3.42
CA PHE A 91 -4.04 -8.70 -2.54
C PHE A 91 -5.01 -8.89 -1.37
N HIS A 92 -6.16 -9.52 -1.61
CA HIS A 92 -7.13 -9.82 -0.57
C HIS A 92 -6.55 -10.77 0.49
N PHE A 93 -5.98 -11.91 0.06
CA PHE A 93 -5.34 -12.85 0.98
C PHE A 93 -4.18 -12.23 1.73
N LYS A 94 -3.38 -11.37 1.08
CA LYS A 94 -2.30 -10.66 1.75
C LYS A 94 -2.83 -9.71 2.82
N LEU A 95 -3.89 -8.95 2.53
CA LEU A 95 -4.50 -8.07 3.54
C LEU A 95 -5.03 -8.87 4.73
N VAL A 96 -5.73 -9.98 4.49
CA VAL A 96 -6.24 -10.85 5.56
C VAL A 96 -5.10 -11.39 6.41
N SER A 97 -4.00 -11.86 5.81
CA SER A 97 -2.80 -12.28 6.55
C SER A 97 -2.27 -11.18 7.46
N LEU A 98 -2.14 -9.95 6.93
CA LEU A 98 -1.64 -8.81 7.71
C LEU A 98 -2.59 -8.44 8.85
N LEU A 99 -3.90 -8.55 8.65
CA LEU A 99 -4.90 -8.30 9.69
C LEU A 99 -4.86 -9.37 10.79
N VAL A 100 -4.64 -10.64 10.43
CA VAL A 100 -4.44 -11.73 11.40
C VAL A 100 -3.17 -11.51 12.22
N GLU A 101 -2.06 -11.13 11.57
CA GLU A 101 -0.82 -10.76 12.26
C GLU A 101 -1.02 -9.56 13.19
N ALA A 102 -1.75 -8.53 12.74
CA ALA A 102 -2.09 -7.37 13.56
C ALA A 102 -2.96 -7.76 14.76
N ALA A 103 -3.96 -8.63 14.57
CA ALA A 103 -4.81 -9.12 15.65
C ALA A 103 -4.00 -9.92 16.69
N GLY A 104 -3.03 -10.73 16.25
CA GLY A 104 -2.07 -11.42 17.13
C GLY A 104 -1.23 -10.45 17.97
N ARG A 105 -1.02 -9.22 17.50
CA ARG A 105 -0.38 -8.12 18.24
C ARG A 105 -1.35 -7.24 19.03
N GLY A 106 -2.64 -7.60 19.12
CA GLY A 106 -3.67 -6.78 19.75
C GLY A 106 -3.93 -5.46 19.00
N PHE A 107 -3.85 -5.48 17.67
CA PHE A 107 -3.95 -4.32 16.78
C PHE A 107 -2.89 -3.24 17.04
N LYS A 108 -1.74 -3.64 17.59
CA LYS A 108 -0.58 -2.77 17.74
C LYS A 108 0.35 -2.90 16.53
N PRO A 109 0.93 -1.79 16.06
CA PRO A 109 1.96 -1.83 15.04
C PRO A 109 3.19 -2.55 15.57
N THR A 110 3.99 -3.10 14.66
CA THR A 110 5.28 -3.73 14.93
C THR A 110 6.28 -2.70 15.46
N PHE A 111 6.26 -1.49 14.88
CA PHE A 111 7.09 -0.36 15.32
C PHE A 111 6.22 0.67 16.05
N PRO A 112 6.59 1.09 17.28
CA PRO A 112 5.77 2.01 18.06
C PRO A 112 5.65 3.41 17.45
N GLU A 113 6.59 3.81 16.59
CA GLU A 113 6.55 5.07 15.85
C GLU A 113 5.55 5.06 14.69
N TRP A 114 5.09 3.87 14.30
CA TRP A 114 4.20 3.68 13.17
C TRP A 114 2.74 3.64 13.63
N THR A 115 1.82 3.97 12.72
CA THR A 115 0.41 3.63 12.92
C THR A 115 0.12 2.28 12.27
N LEU A 116 -0.87 1.54 12.79
CA LEU A 116 -1.26 0.27 12.17
C LEU A 116 -1.69 0.47 10.71
N ALA A 117 -2.40 1.55 10.40
CA ALA A 117 -2.79 1.89 9.04
C ALA A 117 -1.56 2.09 8.13
N TYR A 118 -0.55 2.82 8.62
CA TYR A 118 0.70 3.01 7.89
C TYR A 118 1.41 1.68 7.62
N GLU A 119 1.51 0.81 8.63
CA GLU A 119 2.11 -0.52 8.50
C GLU A 119 1.38 -1.39 7.46
N LEU A 120 0.04 -1.38 7.47
CA LEU A 120 -0.77 -2.12 6.50
C LEU A 120 -0.53 -1.60 5.07
N ILE A 121 -0.56 -0.27 4.89
CA ILE A 121 -0.36 0.36 3.58
C ILE A 121 1.04 0.06 3.05
N ILE A 122 2.10 0.26 3.84
CA ILE A 122 3.48 0.03 3.38
C ILE A 122 3.75 -1.45 3.11
N SER A 123 3.17 -2.36 3.89
CA SER A 123 3.29 -3.80 3.67
C SER A 123 2.58 -4.24 2.39
N MET A 124 1.37 -3.72 2.14
CA MET A 124 0.65 -3.97 0.90
C MET A 124 1.38 -3.38 -0.30
N MET A 125 1.85 -2.13 -0.22
CA MET A 125 2.64 -1.51 -1.29
C MET A 125 3.89 -2.32 -1.59
N ARG A 126 4.69 -2.68 -0.57
CA ARG A 126 5.88 -3.52 -0.75
C ARG A 126 5.52 -4.83 -1.45
N TYR A 127 4.47 -5.51 -0.99
CA TYR A 127 4.00 -6.75 -1.62
C TYR A 127 3.63 -6.55 -3.10
N SER A 128 2.86 -5.51 -3.41
CA SER A 128 2.46 -5.20 -4.79
C SER A 128 3.66 -4.87 -5.68
N PHE A 129 4.61 -4.06 -5.21
CA PHE A 129 5.73 -3.62 -6.03
C PHE A 129 6.85 -4.65 -6.18
N LEU A 130 7.03 -5.57 -5.23
CA LEU A 130 8.01 -6.65 -5.36
C LEU A 130 7.70 -7.57 -6.55
N ASP A 131 6.45 -7.98 -6.70
CA ASP A 131 6.04 -8.92 -7.77
C ASP A 131 5.64 -8.19 -9.07
N TYR A 132 5.02 -7.01 -8.96
CA TYR A 132 4.35 -6.33 -10.08
C TYR A 132 4.92 -4.96 -10.43
N GLY A 133 5.98 -4.51 -9.75
CA GLY A 133 6.53 -3.18 -9.95
C GLY A 133 7.04 -2.92 -11.36
N HIS A 134 7.61 -3.93 -12.02
CA HIS A 134 8.06 -3.83 -13.42
C HIS A 134 6.90 -3.52 -14.38
N ILE A 135 5.75 -4.20 -14.23
CA ILE A 135 4.55 -3.95 -15.04
C ILE A 135 4.09 -2.49 -14.90
N VAL A 136 4.14 -1.98 -13.67
CA VAL A 136 3.81 -0.58 -13.39
C VAL A 136 4.81 0.35 -14.06
N ALA A 137 6.11 0.15 -13.82
CA ALA A 137 7.16 1.03 -14.34
C ALA A 137 7.18 1.08 -15.87
N ASP A 138 7.04 -0.09 -16.52
CA ASP A 138 7.26 -0.24 -17.95
C ASP A 138 6.05 0.23 -18.79
N ALA A 139 4.83 -0.02 -18.31
CA ALA A 139 3.62 0.19 -19.12
C ALA A 139 2.51 0.96 -18.42
N ASN A 140 2.34 0.76 -17.10
CA ASN A 140 1.13 1.17 -16.41
C ASN A 140 1.30 2.38 -15.47
N ALA A 141 2.46 3.05 -15.47
CA ALA A 141 2.76 4.15 -14.55
C ALA A 141 1.73 5.28 -14.63
N HIS A 142 1.25 5.59 -15.83
CA HIS A 142 0.20 6.59 -16.09
C HIS A 142 -1.10 6.31 -15.30
N ARG A 143 -1.43 5.05 -15.02
CA ARG A 143 -2.63 4.66 -14.26
C ARG A 143 -2.54 5.01 -12.79
N LEU A 144 -1.33 5.16 -12.25
CA LEU A 144 -1.09 5.51 -10.86
C LEU A 144 -0.81 7.00 -10.66
N ARG A 145 -0.22 7.70 -11.66
CA ARG A 145 0.11 9.13 -11.55
C ARG A 145 -1.07 10.00 -11.13
N GLY A 146 -2.22 9.84 -11.78
CA GLY A 146 -3.44 10.60 -11.47
C GLY A 146 -3.88 10.42 -10.02
N PRO A 147 -4.09 9.18 -9.54
CA PRO A 147 -4.38 8.89 -8.14
C PRO A 147 -3.37 9.47 -7.14
N PHE A 148 -2.06 9.33 -7.40
CA PHE A 148 -1.01 9.88 -6.53
C PHE A 148 -1.06 11.40 -6.46
N GLN A 149 -1.22 12.07 -7.60
CA GLN A 149 -1.36 13.52 -7.65
C GLN A 149 -2.62 14.00 -6.92
N LEU A 150 -3.76 13.33 -7.12
CA LEU A 150 -5.02 13.69 -6.48
C LEU A 150 -4.90 13.60 -4.96
N HIS A 151 -4.35 12.49 -4.46
CA HIS A 151 -4.14 12.34 -3.03
C HIS A 151 -3.20 13.42 -2.46
N GLY A 152 -2.10 13.71 -3.15
CA GLY A 152 -1.19 14.80 -2.77
C GLY A 152 -1.92 16.14 -2.63
N LYS A 153 -2.75 16.49 -3.62
CA LYS A 153 -3.59 17.71 -3.58
C LYS A 153 -4.57 17.70 -2.40
N THR A 154 -5.18 16.56 -2.09
CA THR A 154 -6.14 16.43 -0.98
C THR A 154 -5.47 16.64 0.38
N ILE A 155 -4.26 16.11 0.60
CA ILE A 155 -3.58 16.21 1.89
C ILE A 155 -2.82 17.54 2.08
N LEU A 156 -2.42 18.19 0.98
CA LEU A 156 -1.54 19.37 0.99
C LEU A 156 -2.07 20.46 1.93
N LYS A 157 -3.34 20.87 1.76
CA LYS A 157 -3.93 21.98 2.54
C LYS A 157 -3.89 21.71 4.05
N SER A 158 -4.21 20.49 4.46
CA SER A 158 -4.19 20.10 5.88
C SER A 158 -2.76 20.09 6.43
N CYS A 159 -1.80 19.57 5.66
CA CYS A 159 -0.39 19.55 6.05
C CYS A 159 0.17 20.97 6.16
N CYS A 160 -0.08 21.82 5.16
CA CYS A 160 0.32 23.23 5.17
C CYS A 160 -0.19 23.97 6.40
N ARG A 161 -1.47 23.80 6.73
CA ARG A 161 -2.08 24.41 7.91
C ARG A 161 -1.42 23.93 9.20
N LYS A 162 -1.18 22.62 9.31
CA LYS A 162 -0.59 22.01 10.52
C LYS A 162 0.83 22.48 10.77
N HIS A 163 1.62 22.65 9.72
CA HIS A 163 3.03 23.02 9.80
C HIS A 163 3.26 24.53 9.59
N ASN A 164 2.18 25.31 9.47
CA ASN A 164 2.22 26.74 9.15
C ASN A 164 3.13 27.03 7.95
N THR A 165 2.99 26.28 6.86
CA THR A 165 3.79 26.45 5.64
C THR A 165 2.95 26.89 4.46
N VAL A 166 3.53 27.65 3.54
CA VAL A 166 2.92 28.13 2.30
C VAL A 166 3.52 27.38 1.11
N PRO A 167 2.71 26.64 0.32
CA PRO A 167 3.16 26.02 -0.91
C PRO A 167 3.30 27.07 -2.02
N GLU A 168 4.47 27.12 -2.66
CA GLU A 168 4.79 28.00 -3.77
C GLU A 168 5.39 27.21 -4.93
N LYS A 169 5.07 27.61 -6.15
CA LYS A 169 5.71 27.06 -7.36
C LYS A 169 7.09 27.69 -7.53
N LEU A 170 8.12 26.86 -7.69
CA LEU A 170 9.48 27.28 -7.99
C LEU A 170 9.86 26.74 -9.37
N ILE A 171 10.33 27.61 -10.26
CA ILE A 171 10.92 27.18 -11.53
C ILE A 171 12.44 27.32 -11.41
N ALA A 172 13.16 26.20 -11.53
CA ALA A 172 14.61 26.16 -11.45
C ALA A 172 15.14 25.13 -12.45
N ASN A 173 16.20 25.49 -13.18
CA ASN A 173 16.81 24.66 -14.23
C ASN A 173 15.81 24.19 -15.30
N GLY A 174 14.86 25.04 -15.67
CA GLY A 174 13.81 24.72 -16.64
C GLY A 174 12.76 23.72 -16.13
N MET A 175 12.79 23.35 -14.85
CA MET A 175 11.87 22.40 -14.23
C MET A 175 11.00 23.08 -13.18
N GLU A 176 9.78 22.58 -13.03
CA GLU A 176 8.85 22.97 -11.98
C GLU A 176 9.09 22.16 -10.71
N HIS A 177 9.19 22.86 -9.58
CA HIS A 177 9.38 22.31 -8.24
C HIS A 177 8.32 22.89 -7.30
N MET A 178 8.05 22.16 -6.22
CA MET A 178 7.20 22.64 -5.12
C MET A 178 8.09 23.16 -3.99
N TRP A 179 7.94 24.43 -3.64
CA TRP A 179 8.63 25.05 -2.51
C TRP A 179 7.64 25.24 -1.36
N MET A 180 7.90 24.58 -0.24
CA MET A 180 7.21 24.87 1.02
C MET A 180 8.00 25.91 1.82
N ARG A 181 7.38 27.07 2.09
CA ARG A 181 8.01 28.14 2.86
C ARG A 181 7.34 28.35 4.20
N ASP A 182 8.10 28.89 5.14
CA ASP A 182 7.50 29.62 6.26
C ASP A 182 6.74 30.86 5.72
N PRO A 183 5.67 31.31 6.38
CA PRO A 183 4.92 32.50 5.96
C PRO A 183 5.78 33.76 6.14
N GLU A 184 6.68 33.72 7.12
CA GLU A 184 7.61 34.80 7.44
C GLU A 184 8.91 34.67 6.65
N LYS A 185 9.32 35.78 6.03
CA LYS A 185 10.60 35.85 5.31
C LYS A 185 11.75 36.05 6.30
N LYS A 186 12.45 34.97 6.62
CA LYS A 186 13.67 34.99 7.44
C LYS A 186 14.90 35.39 6.61
N GLN A 187 15.85 36.10 7.22
CA GLN A 187 17.15 36.47 6.60
C GLN A 187 18.02 35.23 6.35
N HIS A 188 18.11 34.34 7.33
CA HIS A 188 18.78 33.04 7.22
C HIS A 188 17.76 31.91 7.32
N ARG A 189 17.89 30.88 6.47
CA ARG A 189 16.99 29.73 6.45
C ARG A 189 17.75 28.45 6.14
N VAL A 190 17.35 27.36 6.77
CA VAL A 190 17.77 26.02 6.39
C VAL A 190 16.90 25.57 5.22
N VAL A 191 17.52 25.04 4.16
CA VAL A 191 16.82 24.54 2.98
C VAL A 191 17.04 23.04 2.90
N VAL A 192 15.95 22.28 2.80
CA VAL A 192 15.97 20.84 2.58
C VAL A 192 15.53 20.57 1.14
N ILE A 193 16.39 19.93 0.36
CA ILE A 193 16.04 19.44 -0.97
C ILE A 193 15.52 18.01 -0.81
N HIS A 194 14.24 17.81 -1.08
CA HIS A 194 13.58 16.52 -0.95
C HIS A 194 13.29 15.89 -2.31
N TYR A 195 13.77 14.67 -2.52
CA TYR A 195 13.41 13.83 -3.67
C TYR A 195 12.37 12.81 -3.23
N HIS A 196 11.18 12.84 -3.83
CA HIS A 196 10.12 11.90 -3.50
C HIS A 196 10.43 10.49 -4.03
N GLY A 197 9.88 9.47 -3.38
CA GLY A 197 9.96 8.07 -3.83
C GLY A 197 9.11 7.77 -5.08
N GLY A 198 8.76 6.50 -5.29
CA GLY A 198 7.86 6.10 -6.38
C GLY A 198 8.57 5.66 -7.67
N GLY A 199 9.76 5.09 -7.54
CA GLY A 199 10.46 4.40 -8.64
C GLY A 199 10.67 5.28 -9.88
N TYR A 200 10.81 6.60 -9.69
CA TYR A 200 10.98 7.59 -10.75
C TYR A 200 9.86 7.67 -11.80
N CYS A 201 8.72 6.99 -11.58
CA CYS A 201 7.69 6.86 -12.62
C CYS A 201 6.25 7.18 -12.18
N ILE A 202 5.91 7.09 -10.89
CA ILE A 202 4.51 7.13 -10.44
C ILE A 202 4.14 8.25 -9.45
N SER A 203 5.05 8.68 -8.58
CA SER A 203 4.72 9.63 -7.52
C SER A 203 4.74 11.08 -8.00
N ASP A 204 4.18 11.97 -7.17
CA ASP A 204 4.06 13.40 -7.42
C ASP A 204 4.71 14.17 -6.24
N PRO A 205 5.35 15.34 -6.46
CA PRO A 205 5.94 16.16 -5.40
C PRO A 205 4.97 16.57 -4.27
N LEU A 206 3.66 16.53 -4.53
CA LEU A 206 2.63 16.81 -3.54
C LEU A 206 2.33 15.63 -2.61
N TRP A 207 2.81 14.42 -2.92
CA TRP A 207 2.53 13.22 -2.14
C TRP A 207 3.45 13.07 -0.91
N SER A 208 4.70 13.52 -0.98
CA SER A 208 5.73 13.20 0.03
C SER A 208 5.72 14.06 1.30
N TRP A 209 4.59 14.68 1.65
CA TRP A 209 4.54 15.58 2.81
C TRP A 209 4.42 14.82 4.14
N PRO A 210 5.14 15.24 5.20
CA PRO A 210 5.25 14.47 6.43
C PRO A 210 3.90 14.38 7.16
N THR A 211 3.33 13.19 7.18
CA THR A 211 2.29 12.83 8.14
C THR A 211 2.96 12.17 9.35
N ARG A 212 3.33 13.01 10.33
CA ARG A 212 3.58 12.69 11.75
C ARG A 212 4.66 11.65 12.14
N SER A 213 5.49 11.10 11.25
CA SER A 213 6.45 10.03 11.60
C SER A 213 7.93 10.27 11.28
N THR A 214 8.32 11.46 10.80
CA THR A 214 9.74 11.82 10.70
C THR A 214 10.06 12.88 11.75
N PRO A 215 10.77 12.55 12.84
CA PRO A 215 11.42 13.58 13.65
C PRO A 215 12.48 14.28 12.80
N CYS A 216 12.52 15.61 12.88
CA CYS A 216 13.58 16.43 12.30
C CYS A 216 14.94 16.08 12.87
#